data_AF-E3M5M7-F1
#
_entry.id   AF-E3M5M7-F1
#
_cell.length_a   1.000
_cell.length_b   1.000
_cell.length_c   1.000
_cell.angle_alpha   90.00
_cell.angle_beta   90.00
_cell.angle_gamma   90.00
#
_symmetry.space_group_name_H-M   'P 1'
#
loop_
_entity.id
_entity.type
_entity.pdbx_description
1 polymer ?
#
loop_
_entity_poly.entity_id
_entity_poly.type
_entity_poly.pdbx_seq_one_letter_code
_entity_poly.pdbx_strand_id
1 'polypeptide(L)'
;MGRKKKETPKENKGKKNVKNKPGYARAEHLHRCAIFLSKLGVKNNDGFSKTSRHVSRLCRQVMDTEMVHLDREQKQKFCKNCREVLVGNYEKTEISVKQRGSITEKCGNCHKERNYMTKDGYGKQLKEKMDSKC
;
A
#
# COMPACT_ATOMS: atom_id res chain seq x y z
N MET A 1 32.07 -32.76 1.68
CA MET A 1 31.12 -32.83 2.82
C MET A 1 30.41 -31.49 2.97
N GLY A 2 29.16 -31.40 2.49
CA GLY A 2 28.38 -30.16 2.44
C GLY A 2 27.73 -29.83 3.79
N ARG A 3 27.89 -28.58 4.25
CA ARG A 3 27.16 -28.05 5.41
C ARG A 3 25.77 -27.60 4.98
N LYS A 4 24.74 -28.42 5.24
CA LYS A 4 23.33 -27.98 5.18
C LYS A 4 23.05 -27.05 6.36
N LYS A 5 22.92 -25.76 6.09
CA LYS A 5 22.39 -24.77 7.05
C LYS A 5 20.86 -24.93 7.05
N LYS A 6 20.30 -25.50 8.12
CA LYS A 6 18.85 -25.48 8.37
C LYS A 6 18.45 -24.04 8.64
N GLU A 7 17.85 -23.37 7.67
CA GLU A 7 17.13 -22.13 7.89
C GLU A 7 15.80 -22.47 8.57
N THR A 8 15.71 -22.15 9.86
CA THR A 8 14.42 -22.11 10.55
C THR A 8 13.64 -20.90 10.03
N PRO A 9 12.32 -21.04 9.76
CA PRO A 9 11.50 -19.89 9.41
C PRO A 9 11.41 -18.99 10.63
N LYS A 10 12.09 -17.84 10.58
CA LYS A 10 11.85 -16.75 11.53
C LYS A 10 10.43 -16.24 11.27
N GLU A 11 9.47 -16.70 12.06
CA GLU A 11 8.24 -15.96 12.32
C GLU A 11 8.63 -14.61 12.93
N ASN A 12 8.82 -13.61 12.07
CA ASN A 12 8.85 -12.21 12.48
C ASN A 12 7.40 -11.79 12.79
N LYS A 13 6.83 -12.36 13.86
CA LYS A 13 5.72 -11.72 14.57
C LYS A 13 6.33 -10.50 15.24
N GLY A 14 6.40 -9.40 14.49
CA GLY A 14 6.72 -8.09 15.03
C GLY A 14 5.85 -7.91 16.26
N LYS A 15 6.45 -7.93 17.45
CA LYS A 15 5.76 -7.67 18.71
C LYS A 15 5.15 -6.29 18.55
N LYS A 16 3.85 -6.23 18.18
CA LYS A 16 3.07 -4.99 18.24
C LYS A 16 3.31 -4.46 19.63
N ASN A 17 3.87 -3.26 19.71
CA ASN A 17 4.17 -2.62 20.98
C ASN A 17 2.83 -2.55 21.73
N VAL A 18 2.62 -3.43 22.71
CA VAL A 18 1.32 -3.65 23.38
C VAL A 18 0.81 -2.38 24.07
N LYS A 19 1.68 -1.37 24.18
CA LYS A 19 1.49 -0.10 24.88
C LYS A 19 0.61 0.94 24.18
N ASN A 20 0.33 0.86 22.87
CA ASN A 20 -0.55 1.85 22.20
C ASN A 20 -1.65 1.21 21.32
N LYS A 21 -2.45 0.31 21.91
CA LYS A 21 -3.65 -0.25 21.28
C LYS A 21 -4.58 0.80 20.61
N PRO A 22 -4.89 1.96 21.24
CA PRO A 22 -5.81 2.92 20.61
C PRO A 22 -5.22 3.58 19.36
N GLY A 23 -3.90 3.81 19.30
CA GLY A 23 -3.27 4.35 18.10
C GLY A 23 -3.32 3.43 16.89
N TYR A 24 -3.09 2.13 17.11
CA TYR A 24 -3.27 1.13 16.05
C TYR A 24 -4.72 1.11 15.56
N ALA A 25 -5.69 1.14 16.48
CA ALA A 25 -7.11 1.15 16.12
C ALA A 25 -7.49 2.40 15.30
N ARG A 26 -7.00 3.58 15.68
CA ARG A 26 -7.21 4.82 14.91
C ARG A 26 -6.58 4.78 13.53
N ALA A 27 -5.32 4.36 13.43
CA ALA A 27 -4.63 4.26 12.14
C ALA A 27 -5.34 3.27 11.21
N GLU A 28 -5.76 2.13 11.75
CA GLU A 28 -6.46 1.10 10.99
C GLU A 28 -7.87 1.57 10.55
N HIS A 29 -8.61 2.23 11.43
CA HIS A 29 -9.89 2.82 11.11
C HIS A 29 -9.78 3.85 9.98
N LEU A 30 -8.83 4.79 10.09
CA LEU A 30 -8.59 5.79 9.04
C LEU A 30 -8.17 5.14 7.71
N HIS A 31 -7.35 4.09 7.76
CA HIS A 31 -7.02 3.32 6.55
C HIS A 31 -8.29 2.73 5.92
N ARG A 32 -9.15 2.08 6.70
CA ARG A 32 -10.41 1.50 6.19
C ARG A 32 -11.33 2.57 5.59
N CYS A 33 -11.49 3.72 6.25
CA CYS A 33 -12.26 4.85 5.74
C CYS A 33 -11.69 5.40 4.42
N ALA A 34 -10.37 5.56 4.32
CA ALA A 34 -9.72 6.02 3.11
C ALA A 34 -9.98 5.07 1.93
N ILE A 35 -9.87 3.75 2.15
CA ILE A 35 -10.19 2.73 1.13
C ILE A 35 -11.67 2.79 0.74
N PHE A 36 -12.57 2.84 1.72
CA PHE A 36 -14.01 2.89 1.48
C PHE A 36 -14.38 4.08 0.58
N LEU A 37 -13.94 5.28 0.95
CA LEU A 37 -14.18 6.49 0.17
C LEU A 37 -13.55 6.40 -1.23
N SER A 38 -12.34 5.85 -1.35
CA SER A 38 -11.68 5.70 -2.67
C SER A 38 -12.48 4.80 -3.62
N LYS A 39 -13.16 3.78 -3.08
CA LYS A 39 -14.03 2.90 -3.86
C LYS A 39 -15.34 3.57 -4.29
N LEU A 40 -15.84 4.55 -3.54
CA LEU A 40 -17.00 5.34 -3.98
C LEU A 40 -16.67 6.31 -5.12
N GLY A 41 -15.40 6.63 -5.32
CA GLY A 41 -14.94 7.48 -6.41
C GLY A 41 -15.09 6.81 -7.78
N VAL A 42 -15.48 7.61 -8.77
CA VAL A 42 -15.69 7.20 -10.16
C VAL A 42 -14.62 7.75 -11.11
N LYS A 43 -13.91 8.81 -10.71
CA LYS A 43 -12.85 9.40 -11.52
C LYS A 43 -11.78 10.07 -10.67
N ASN A 44 -10.64 10.35 -11.29
CA ASN A 44 -9.55 11.07 -10.64
C ASN A 44 -10.01 12.46 -10.17
N ASN A 45 -9.60 12.84 -8.95
CA ASN A 45 -9.90 14.13 -8.32
C ASN A 45 -11.40 14.47 -8.17
N ASP A 46 -12.28 13.48 -8.16
CA ASP A 46 -13.67 13.68 -7.71
C ASP A 46 -13.75 13.96 -6.19
N GLY A 47 -14.96 14.28 -5.70
CA GLY A 47 -15.18 14.58 -4.28
C GLY A 47 -14.73 13.45 -3.38
N PHE A 48 -15.07 12.21 -3.70
CA PHE A 48 -14.68 11.03 -2.92
C PHE A 48 -13.17 10.79 -2.92
N SER A 49 -12.49 10.97 -4.05
CA SER A 49 -11.03 10.82 -4.15
C SER A 49 -10.29 11.90 -3.36
N LYS A 50 -10.79 13.15 -3.40
CA LYS A 50 -10.25 14.25 -2.57
C LYS A 50 -10.40 13.94 -1.08
N THR A 51 -11.58 13.49 -0.65
CA THR A 51 -11.83 13.13 0.76
C THR A 51 -11.01 11.92 1.17
N SER A 52 -10.95 10.88 0.35
CA SER A 52 -10.11 9.70 0.58
C SER A 52 -8.63 10.05 0.78
N ARG A 53 -8.09 10.94 -0.07
CA ARG A 53 -6.71 11.45 0.07
C ARG A 53 -6.51 12.24 1.35
N HIS A 54 -7.49 13.06 1.74
CA HIS A 54 -7.45 13.77 3.02
C HIS A 54 -7.40 12.80 4.20
N VAL A 55 -8.27 11.78 4.22
CA VAL A 55 -8.25 10.73 5.25
C VAL A 55 -6.93 9.94 5.25
N SER A 56 -6.34 9.66 4.09
CA SER A 56 -5.02 9.02 4.01
C SER A 56 -3.90 9.89 4.61
N ARG A 57 -3.97 11.22 4.46
CA ARG A 57 -3.04 12.17 5.12
C ARG A 57 -3.23 12.15 6.64
N LEU A 58 -4.48 12.15 7.12
CA LEU A 58 -4.78 12.02 8.55
C LEU A 58 -4.25 10.68 9.11
N CYS A 59 -4.46 9.58 8.38
CA CYS A 59 -3.92 8.26 8.74
C CYS A 59 -2.39 8.31 8.90
N ARG A 60 -1.70 9.01 8.00
CA ARG A 60 -0.25 9.22 8.12
C ARG A 60 0.13 10.04 9.35
N GLN A 61 -0.57 11.14 9.61
CA GLN A 61 -0.34 11.97 10.79
C GLN A 61 -0.51 11.17 12.08
N VAL A 62 -1.55 10.33 12.18
CA VAL A 62 -1.73 9.41 13.33
C VAL A 62 -0.58 8.42 13.44
N MET A 63 -0.14 7.79 12.33
CA MET A 63 1.00 6.89 12.36
C MET A 63 2.29 7.56 12.87
N ASP A 64 2.54 8.80 12.44
CA ASP A 64 3.75 9.55 12.80
C ASP A 64 3.68 10.06 14.25
N THR A 65 2.55 10.66 14.66
CA THR A 65 2.36 11.25 16.00
C THR A 65 2.29 10.20 17.11
N GLU A 66 1.62 9.09 16.84
CA GLU A 66 1.40 8.04 17.83
C GLU A 66 2.42 6.89 17.75
N MET A 67 3.39 7.03 16.84
CA MET A 67 4.45 6.07 16.59
C MET A 67 3.92 4.64 16.32
N VAL A 68 2.82 4.56 15.57
CA VAL A 68 2.20 3.30 15.17
C VAL A 68 2.43 3.01 13.69
N HIS A 69 2.41 1.74 13.35
CA HIS A 69 2.76 1.30 12.01
C HIS A 69 1.70 0.33 11.48
N LEU A 70 1.06 0.72 10.39
CA LEU A 70 0.26 -0.21 9.58
C LEU A 70 1.14 -1.28 8.92
N ASP A 71 0.50 -2.38 8.57
CA ASP A 71 1.15 -3.49 7.88
C ASP A 71 1.64 -3.07 6.49
N ARG A 72 2.62 -3.80 5.95
CA ARG A 72 3.26 -3.47 4.66
C ARG A 72 2.23 -3.37 3.54
N GLU A 73 1.28 -4.31 3.49
CA GLU A 73 0.22 -4.36 2.48
C GLU A 73 -0.72 -3.14 2.55
N GLN A 74 -1.06 -2.69 3.76
CA GLN A 74 -1.88 -1.51 3.97
C GLN A 74 -1.14 -0.25 3.49
N LYS A 75 0.15 -0.11 3.83
CA LYS A 75 1.00 1.02 3.40
C LYS A 75 1.20 1.07 1.88
N GLN A 76 1.20 -0.08 1.21
CA GLN A 76 1.38 -0.18 -0.24
C GLN A 76 0.18 0.38 -1.02
N LYS A 77 -1.03 0.36 -0.43
CA LYS A 77 -2.23 0.95 -1.03
C LYS A 77 -2.21 2.48 -1.08
N PHE A 78 -1.19 3.14 -0.52
CA PHE A 78 -1.06 4.59 -0.52
C PHE A 78 0.17 5.05 -1.31
N CYS A 79 -0.02 6.12 -2.08
CA CYS A 79 1.09 6.85 -2.68
C CYS A 79 1.99 7.42 -1.57
N LYS A 80 3.30 7.19 -1.68
CA LYS A 80 4.29 7.71 -0.71
C LYS A 80 4.36 9.24 -0.73
N ASN A 81 4.07 9.85 -1.88
CA ASN A 81 4.27 11.28 -2.11
C ASN A 81 3.00 12.08 -1.83
N CYS A 82 1.95 11.89 -2.63
CA CYS A 82 0.73 12.71 -2.52
C CYS A 82 -0.34 12.13 -1.58
N ARG A 83 -0.13 10.92 -1.05
CA ARG A 83 -1.09 10.15 -0.23
C ARG A 83 -2.37 9.77 -0.95
N GLU A 84 -2.36 9.73 -2.28
CA GLU A 84 -3.47 9.14 -3.03
C GLU A 84 -3.64 7.67 -2.66
N VAL A 85 -4.90 7.24 -2.51
CA VAL A 85 -5.24 5.84 -2.33
C VAL A 85 -5.22 5.15 -3.69
N LEU A 86 -4.35 4.18 -3.87
CA LEU A 86 -4.05 3.53 -5.15
C LEU A 86 -5.02 2.39 -5.52
N VAL A 87 -6.08 2.22 -4.73
CA VAL A 87 -7.11 1.20 -4.93
C VAL A 87 -8.48 1.88 -5.00
N GLY A 88 -9.28 1.57 -6.01
CA GLY A 88 -10.63 2.12 -6.20
C GLY A 88 -11.38 1.39 -7.30
N ASN A 89 -12.54 1.93 -7.68
CA ASN A 89 -13.40 1.37 -8.73
C ASN A 89 -12.96 1.74 -10.15
N TYR A 90 -12.08 2.72 -10.29
CA TYR A 90 -11.43 3.10 -11.55
C TYR A 90 -9.91 2.91 -11.43
N GLU A 91 -9.21 2.99 -12.55
CA GLU A 91 -7.76 2.86 -12.57
C GLU A 91 -7.08 4.08 -11.90
N LYS A 92 -6.48 3.84 -10.73
CA LYS A 92 -5.77 4.88 -9.94
C LYS A 92 -4.26 4.88 -10.17
N THR A 93 -3.76 3.88 -10.88
CA THR A 93 -2.33 3.67 -11.15
C THR A 93 -2.12 3.11 -12.55
N GLU A 94 -1.08 3.58 -13.21
CA GLU A 94 -0.53 2.95 -14.41
C GLU A 94 0.50 1.90 -13.97
N ILE A 95 0.42 0.69 -14.51
CA ILE A 95 1.35 -0.41 -14.21
C ILE A 95 2.13 -0.74 -15.49
N SER A 96 3.46 -0.83 -15.39
CA SER A 96 4.32 -1.21 -16.51
C SER A 96 5.42 -2.18 -16.09
N VAL A 97 5.76 -3.14 -16.95
CA VAL A 97 6.86 -4.10 -16.72
C VAL A 97 8.16 -3.57 -17.33
N LYS A 98 9.25 -3.66 -16.57
CA LYS A 98 10.61 -3.36 -17.05
C LYS A 98 11.36 -4.67 -17.33
N GLN A 99 12.30 -4.64 -18.28
CA GLN A 99 13.02 -5.79 -18.85
C GLN A 99 13.81 -6.68 -17.85
N ARG A 100 13.88 -6.34 -16.55
CA ARG A 100 14.70 -7.03 -15.53
C ARG A 100 13.90 -7.69 -14.40
N GLY A 101 12.67 -8.11 -14.66
CA GLY A 101 11.83 -8.73 -13.61
C GLY A 101 11.44 -7.73 -12.52
N SER A 102 11.23 -6.47 -12.91
CA SER A 102 10.67 -5.44 -12.07
C SER A 102 9.42 -4.85 -12.70
N ILE A 103 8.51 -4.41 -11.85
CA ILE A 103 7.25 -3.78 -12.23
C ILE A 103 7.18 -2.40 -11.60
N THR A 104 6.71 -1.43 -12.38
CA THR A 104 6.57 -0.05 -11.98
C THR A 104 5.10 0.27 -11.80
N GLU A 105 4.75 0.83 -10.65
CA GLU A 105 3.44 1.38 -10.34
C GLU A 105 3.56 2.90 -10.31
N LYS A 106 2.89 3.59 -11.22
CA LYS A 106 2.87 5.05 -11.31
C LYS A 106 1.55 5.57 -10.80
N CYS A 107 1.60 6.52 -9.86
CA CYS A 107 0.40 7.12 -9.29
C CYS A 107 -0.34 7.97 -10.33
N GLY A 108 -1.62 7.70 -10.58
CA GLY A 108 -2.43 8.46 -11.55
C GLY A 108 -2.74 9.91 -11.13
N ASN A 109 -2.43 10.30 -9.89
CA ASN A 109 -2.62 11.67 -9.43
C ASN A 109 -1.34 12.53 -9.42
N CYS A 110 -0.21 12.02 -8.93
CA CYS A 110 1.03 12.80 -8.85
C CYS A 110 2.16 12.28 -9.75
N HIS A 111 1.88 11.24 -10.55
CA HIS A 111 2.78 10.64 -11.54
C HIS A 111 4.13 10.14 -11.01
N LYS A 112 4.29 10.06 -9.69
CA LYS A 112 5.47 9.47 -9.07
C LYS A 112 5.39 7.95 -9.17
N GLU A 113 6.52 7.37 -9.53
CA GLU A 113 6.69 5.94 -9.73
C GLU A 113 7.19 5.24 -8.47
N ARG A 114 6.81 3.97 -8.32
CA ARG A 114 7.49 3.03 -7.43
C ARG A 114 7.77 1.72 -8.14
N ASN A 115 8.99 1.23 -8.00
CA ASN A 115 9.41 -0.04 -8.56
C ASN A 115 9.29 -1.15 -7.51
N TYR A 116 8.89 -2.33 -7.97
CA TYR A 116 8.82 -3.55 -7.18
C TYR A 116 9.44 -4.71 -7.97
N MET A 117 10.03 -5.68 -7.27
CA MET A 117 10.49 -6.92 -7.89
C MET A 117 9.29 -7.83 -8.14
N THR A 118 9.24 -8.50 -9.29
CA THR A 118 8.11 -9.39 -9.64
C THR A 118 8.20 -10.77 -9.00
N LYS A 119 9.34 -11.10 -8.38
CA LYS A 119 9.60 -12.42 -7.79
C LYS A 119 8.71 -12.71 -6.58
N ASP A 120 8.35 -11.70 -5.79
CA ASP A 120 7.68 -11.88 -4.51
C ASP A 120 6.86 -10.64 -4.05
N GLY A 121 5.99 -10.87 -3.06
CA GLY A 121 5.20 -9.84 -2.40
C GLY A 121 4.29 -9.03 -3.34
N TYR A 122 4.25 -7.72 -3.11
CA TYR A 122 3.36 -6.81 -3.85
C TYR A 122 3.68 -6.69 -5.34
N GLY A 123 4.95 -6.85 -5.73
CA GLY A 123 5.31 -6.80 -7.16
C GLY A 123 4.78 -8.01 -7.92
N LYS A 124 4.69 -9.19 -7.28
CA LYS A 124 4.00 -10.35 -7.83
C LYS A 124 2.50 -10.07 -8.02
N GLN A 125 1.84 -9.53 -6.98
CA GLN A 125 0.42 -9.17 -7.03
C GLN A 125 0.11 -8.14 -8.13
N LEU A 126 0.97 -7.13 -8.30
CA LEU A 126 0.81 -6.14 -9.37
C LEU A 126 0.95 -6.78 -10.76
N LYS A 127 1.88 -7.73 -10.91
CA LYS A 127 2.07 -8.45 -12.17
C LYS A 127 0.84 -9.31 -12.49
N GLU A 128 0.35 -10.09 -11.53
CA GLU A 128 -0.88 -10.88 -11.67
C GLU A 128 -2.08 -9.99 -12.04
N LYS A 129 -2.20 -8.81 -11.45
CA LYS A 129 -3.24 -7.82 -11.76
C LYS A 129 -3.15 -7.27 -13.19
N MET A 130 -1.94 -7.08 -13.69
CA MET A 130 -1.70 -6.62 -15.05
C MET A 130 -2.03 -7.73 -16.05
N ASP A 131 -1.55 -8.94 -15.79
CA ASP A 131 -1.77 -10.12 -16.63
C ASP A 131 -3.27 -10.50 -16.70
N SER A 132 -4.05 -10.27 -15.63
CA SER A 132 -5.50 -10.54 -15.60
C SER A 132 -6.36 -9.53 -16.39
N LYS A 133 -5.78 -8.43 -16.86
CA LYS A 133 -6.49 -7.39 -17.65
C LYS A 133 -6.24 -7.50 -19.15
N CYS A 134 -5.24 -8.29 -19.57
CA CYS A 134 -4.95 -8.63 -20.96
C CYS A 134 -5.74 -9.88 -21.36
#